data_AF-A0A2U1Q395-F1
#
_entry.id   AF-A0A2U1Q395-F1
#
_cell.length_a   1.000
_cell.length_b   1.000
_cell.length_c   1.000
_cell.angle_alpha   90.00
_cell.angle_beta   90.00
_cell.angle_gamma   90.00
#
_symmetry.space_group_name_H-M   'P 1'
#
loop_
_entity.id
_entity.type
_entity.pdbx_description
1 polymer ?
#
loop_
_entity_poly.entity_id
_entity_poly.type
_entity_poly.pdbx_seq_one_letter_code
_entity_poly.pdbx_strand_id
1 'polypeptide(L)'
;MEDDVSGGGGGRGSSGTGGRRRATVRRPSLDNDDLIHLLHGSDPVKLELNRLENEVRDKDRELSEAQAEIKALRLSERLREKAVEELTEELSKVDEKLKLTESLLESKNLEIKKINDEKKASMAAQFAAEATLRRVHAAQKDDDMPPIEAILAPLEAELKLARQEITKLQDDNKALDRLTKSKEAALLEAERTVQVALAKASMVDDLQNKNQELIKQIEICQEENKILDKMHRQKVAEVEKLTQTVRELEEAVLAGGAAANAVRDYQRKVQEMNEERKTLDRELARAKVTANRVATVVANEWKDANDKVMPVKQWLEERRFLQSEMQQLRDKLAITDRAAKSEAQLKEKYQLRLRVLEDTLRSPSNCTSRRQSLGGADNFSKLASNGFLPKRSPSFQIRSTLPSGSSSVLRHAKGTSKSFDGGTRSLDRGKLISSGENSPTFNVGQSCDLTKDSETPDSSWKPNPDEKPETEDTVPGLLYDLLQKEVIALRKSSNEKDQSLKDKDDAIEMLAKKVDTLTKAMEVEAKKMRREVAAMEKEVAAMRVDKEQDSRVKRMGNSKGPVNTSQPLPARNVARGGLTRSTQ
;
A
#
# COMPACT_ATOMS: atom_id res chain seq x y z
N MET A 1 -20.29 -48.76 29.47
CA MET A 1 -21.12 -48.57 28.27
C MET A 1 -20.72 -47.19 27.75
N GLU A 2 -19.49 -46.99 27.26
CA GLU A 2 -18.69 -47.84 26.32
C GLU A 2 -19.43 -47.92 24.97
N ASP A 3 -18.89 -47.50 23.82
CA ASP A 3 -17.53 -47.05 23.40
C ASP A 3 -17.68 -46.08 22.19
N ASP A 4 -16.66 -45.53 21.50
CA ASP A 4 -15.34 -44.89 21.76
C ASP A 4 -14.82 -44.43 20.36
N VAL A 5 -13.53 -44.07 20.18
CA VAL A 5 -12.83 -43.75 18.90
C VAL A 5 -13.21 -42.35 18.34
N SER A 6 -12.46 -41.25 18.60
CA SER A 6 -11.08 -40.87 18.20
C SER A 6 -10.84 -40.88 16.68
N GLY A 7 -10.18 -39.91 16.01
CA GLY A 7 -9.53 -38.63 16.33
C GLY A 7 -9.00 -38.03 14.99
N GLY A 8 -8.36 -36.86 14.87
CA GLY A 8 -7.95 -35.79 15.79
C GLY A 8 -7.61 -34.49 15.00
N GLY A 9 -6.98 -33.48 15.63
CA GLY A 9 -6.73 -32.15 15.02
C GLY A 9 -5.66 -32.10 13.90
N GLY A 10 -5.30 -30.94 13.32
CA GLY A 10 -5.67 -29.54 13.55
C GLY A 10 -4.50 -28.60 13.14
N GLY A 11 -4.70 -27.27 13.01
CA GLY A 11 -3.54 -26.36 12.81
C GLY A 11 -3.76 -25.09 11.96
N ARG A 12 -3.91 -23.94 12.64
CA ARG A 12 -3.98 -22.54 12.16
C ARG A 12 -2.89 -22.06 11.17
N GLY A 13 -3.23 -21.00 10.41
CA GLY A 13 -2.29 -19.97 9.90
C GLY A 13 -2.43 -19.72 8.39
N SER A 14 -2.92 -18.59 7.83
CA SER A 14 -3.12 -17.18 8.21
C SER A 14 -1.99 -16.20 7.84
N SER A 15 -2.39 -15.08 7.22
CA SER A 15 -1.63 -13.89 6.79
C SER A 15 -0.61 -14.05 5.66
N GLY A 16 -0.52 -13.00 4.82
CA GLY A 16 0.52 -12.76 3.82
C GLY A 16 0.80 -11.26 3.76
N THR A 17 1.68 -10.79 2.86
CA THR A 17 1.89 -9.35 2.52
C THR A 17 2.92 -9.21 1.40
N GLY A 18 3.05 -8.01 0.81
CA GLY A 18 4.34 -7.56 0.24
C GLY A 18 4.36 -7.14 -1.23
N GLY A 19 3.96 -5.90 -1.52
CA GLY A 19 4.38 -5.17 -2.72
C GLY A 19 5.16 -3.90 -2.33
N ARG A 20 6.15 -3.46 -3.14
CA ARG A 20 7.04 -2.33 -2.83
C ARG A 20 7.49 -1.64 -4.13
N ARG A 21 7.46 -0.31 -4.26
CA ARG A 21 8.03 0.45 -5.42
C ARG A 21 9.44 0.99 -5.13
N ARG A 22 10.21 1.09 -6.22
CA ARG A 22 11.66 1.41 -6.28
C ARG A 22 12.00 2.72 -5.57
N ALA A 23 13.08 2.73 -4.77
CA ALA A 23 13.80 3.97 -4.46
C ALA A 23 14.91 4.19 -5.50
N THR A 24 15.17 5.45 -5.84
CA THR A 24 16.17 5.91 -6.81
C THR A 24 17.61 5.88 -6.24
N VAL A 25 18.60 6.07 -7.12
CA VAL A 25 20.03 5.82 -6.85
C VAL A 25 20.84 7.12 -6.76
N ARG A 26 21.62 7.25 -5.67
CA ARG A 26 22.71 8.23 -5.42
C ARG A 26 22.29 9.72 -5.37
N ARG A 27 23.07 10.63 -4.78
CA ARG A 27 24.42 10.55 -4.16
C ARG A 27 24.37 10.83 -2.65
N PRO A 28 25.39 10.39 -1.89
CA PRO A 28 26.25 11.39 -1.22
C PRO A 28 27.76 11.07 -1.31
N SER A 29 28.55 11.83 -0.53
CA SER A 29 30.02 11.88 -0.37
C SER A 29 30.81 10.58 -0.53
N LEU A 30 32.06 10.72 -0.99
CA LEU A 30 33.15 9.77 -0.75
C LEU A 30 33.88 10.24 0.52
N ASP A 31 33.81 9.44 1.58
CA ASP A 31 34.57 9.69 2.82
C ASP A 31 35.78 8.73 2.88
N ASN A 32 36.80 9.07 3.68
CA ASN A 32 38.20 8.72 3.42
C ASN A 32 38.62 7.23 3.48
N ASP A 33 37.73 6.29 3.84
CA ASP A 33 38.09 4.87 4.02
C ASP A 33 38.43 4.13 2.71
N ASP A 34 37.92 4.61 1.57
CA ASP A 34 38.25 4.04 0.24
C ASP A 34 39.72 4.28 -0.15
N LEU A 35 40.39 5.29 0.40
CA LEU A 35 41.79 5.61 0.07
C LEU A 35 42.77 4.52 0.57
N ILE A 36 42.47 3.89 1.71
CA ILE A 36 43.29 2.80 2.26
C ILE A 36 43.08 1.50 1.45
N HIS A 37 41.87 1.28 0.92
CA HIS A 37 41.53 0.14 0.07
C HIS A 37 42.19 0.16 -1.32
N LEU A 38 42.70 1.30 -1.78
CA LEU A 38 43.31 1.44 -3.09
C LEU A 38 44.84 1.16 -3.10
N LEU A 39 45.49 1.22 -1.93
CA LEU A 39 46.95 1.16 -1.79
C LEU A 39 47.49 -0.16 -1.24
N HIS A 40 46.62 -1.02 -0.72
CA HIS A 40 46.92 -2.41 -0.39
C HIS A 40 45.94 -3.29 -1.16
N GLY A 41 46.41 -4.43 -1.69
CA GLY A 41 45.57 -5.34 -2.47
C GLY A 41 44.31 -5.70 -1.69
N SER A 42 43.14 -5.50 -2.31
CA SER A 42 41.82 -5.59 -1.68
C SER A 42 41.70 -6.79 -0.76
N ASP A 43 41.22 -6.58 0.47
CA ASP A 43 41.05 -7.63 1.47
C ASP A 43 40.35 -8.86 0.83
N PRO A 44 41.01 -10.04 0.77
CA PRO A 44 40.45 -11.21 0.13
C PRO A 44 39.15 -11.68 0.81
N VAL A 45 38.98 -11.40 2.11
CA VAL A 45 37.73 -11.69 2.83
C VAL A 45 36.61 -10.77 2.35
N LYS A 46 36.88 -9.48 2.15
CA LYS A 46 35.92 -8.53 1.55
C LYS A 46 35.59 -8.87 0.09
N LEU A 47 36.56 -9.31 -0.71
CA LEU A 47 36.30 -9.77 -2.09
C LEU A 47 35.40 -11.01 -2.10
N GLU A 48 35.70 -12.01 -1.28
CA GLU A 48 34.90 -13.24 -1.21
C GLU A 48 33.51 -12.97 -0.60
N LEU A 49 33.38 -12.07 0.38
CA LEU A 49 32.08 -11.59 0.85
C LEU A 49 31.27 -10.93 -0.27
N ASN A 50 31.88 -10.10 -1.12
CA ASN A 50 31.19 -9.50 -2.27
C ASN A 50 30.81 -10.56 -3.33
N ARG A 51 31.66 -11.57 -3.54
CA ARG A 51 31.35 -12.72 -4.41
C ARG A 51 30.12 -13.47 -3.88
N LEU A 52 30.14 -13.88 -2.61
CA LEU A 52 29.06 -14.60 -1.95
C LEU A 52 27.78 -13.77 -1.84
N GLU A 53 27.85 -12.45 -1.61
CA GLU A 53 26.67 -11.59 -1.61
C GLU A 53 26.02 -11.46 -3.01
N ASN A 54 26.84 -11.42 -4.08
CA ASN A 54 26.31 -11.51 -5.43
C ASN A 54 25.70 -12.90 -5.70
N GLU A 55 26.39 -13.97 -5.33
CA GLU A 55 25.93 -15.35 -5.52
C GLU A 55 24.62 -15.64 -4.76
N VAL A 56 24.46 -15.16 -3.53
CA VAL A 56 23.20 -15.20 -2.78
C VAL A 56 22.11 -14.38 -3.48
N ARG A 57 22.40 -13.14 -3.91
CA ARG A 57 21.41 -12.32 -4.64
C ARG A 57 20.99 -12.98 -5.95
N ASP A 58 21.88 -13.65 -6.65
CA ASP A 58 21.60 -14.35 -7.90
C ASP A 58 20.78 -15.62 -7.63
N LYS A 59 21.06 -16.37 -6.54
CA LYS A 59 20.21 -17.47 -6.06
C LYS A 59 18.81 -17.02 -5.59
N ASP A 60 18.68 -15.83 -4.98
CA ASP A 60 17.38 -15.23 -4.66
C ASP A 60 16.56 -14.94 -5.93
N ARG A 61 17.21 -14.53 -7.03
CA ARG A 61 16.52 -14.34 -8.32
C ARG A 61 16.10 -15.68 -8.92
N GLU A 62 17.00 -16.65 -9.03
CA GLU A 62 16.69 -18.01 -9.49
C GLU A 62 15.52 -18.62 -8.70
N LEU A 63 15.52 -18.47 -7.37
CA LEU A 63 14.44 -18.92 -6.49
C LEU A 63 13.12 -18.18 -6.78
N SER A 64 13.16 -16.87 -7.04
CA SER A 64 11.97 -16.09 -7.39
C SER A 64 11.40 -16.46 -8.76
N GLU A 65 12.27 -16.80 -9.71
CA GLU A 65 11.92 -17.25 -11.07
C GLU A 65 11.31 -18.66 -11.02
N ALA A 66 11.94 -19.60 -10.32
CA ALA A 66 11.38 -20.92 -10.07
C ALA A 66 10.04 -20.87 -9.31
N GLN A 67 9.87 -19.93 -8.36
CA GLN A 67 8.57 -19.69 -7.71
C GLN A 67 7.50 -19.10 -8.64
N ALA A 68 7.89 -18.35 -9.68
CA ALA A 68 6.98 -17.87 -10.71
C ALA A 68 6.61 -19.00 -11.69
N GLU A 69 7.58 -19.82 -12.10
CA GLU A 69 7.38 -21.00 -12.92
C GLU A 69 6.46 -22.01 -12.23
N ILE A 70 6.69 -22.34 -10.96
CA ILE A 70 5.80 -23.22 -10.17
C ILE A 70 4.36 -22.69 -10.11
N LYS A 71 4.15 -21.36 -10.09
CA LYS A 71 2.81 -20.76 -10.15
C LYS A 71 2.19 -20.91 -11.55
N ALA A 72 2.96 -20.68 -12.61
CA ALA A 72 2.50 -20.85 -13.99
C ALA A 72 2.17 -22.32 -14.30
N LEU A 73 3.03 -23.25 -13.90
CA LEU A 73 2.80 -24.70 -14.02
C LEU A 73 1.55 -25.14 -13.28
N ARG A 74 1.30 -24.67 -12.04
CA ARG A 74 0.06 -24.94 -11.28
C ARG A 74 -1.22 -24.30 -11.88
N LEU A 75 -1.09 -23.35 -12.80
CA LEU A 75 -2.23 -22.82 -13.57
C LEU A 75 -2.44 -23.64 -14.85
N SER A 76 -1.36 -24.01 -15.55
CA SER A 76 -1.39 -24.97 -16.66
C SER A 76 -1.94 -26.34 -16.24
N GLU A 77 -1.60 -26.78 -15.03
CA GLU A 77 -2.10 -28.00 -14.39
C GLU A 77 -3.61 -27.99 -14.25
N ARG A 78 -4.18 -26.96 -13.64
CA ARG A 78 -5.64 -26.82 -13.51
C ARG A 78 -6.37 -26.72 -14.84
N LEU A 79 -5.73 -26.19 -15.89
CA LEU A 79 -6.30 -26.18 -17.24
C LEU A 79 -6.26 -27.59 -17.87
N ARG A 80 -5.22 -28.39 -17.60
CA ARG A 80 -5.16 -29.81 -18.00
C ARG A 80 -6.13 -30.68 -17.20
N GLU A 81 -6.26 -30.45 -15.89
CA GLU A 81 -7.22 -31.14 -15.02
C GLU A 81 -8.65 -30.95 -15.55
N LYS A 82 -9.06 -29.70 -15.83
CA LYS A 82 -10.37 -29.40 -16.45
C LYS A 82 -10.59 -30.06 -17.80
N ALA A 83 -9.59 -30.03 -18.69
CA ALA A 83 -9.70 -30.72 -19.98
C ALA A 83 -9.83 -32.25 -19.82
N VAL A 84 -9.27 -32.83 -18.76
CA VAL A 84 -9.45 -34.26 -18.41
C VAL A 84 -10.83 -34.52 -17.79
N GLU A 85 -11.35 -33.62 -16.95
CA GLU A 85 -12.72 -33.67 -16.43
C GLU A 85 -13.74 -33.64 -17.58
N GLU A 86 -13.63 -32.66 -18.49
CA GLU A 86 -14.47 -32.50 -19.68
C GLU A 86 -14.45 -33.77 -20.57
N LEU A 87 -13.26 -34.29 -20.90
CA LEU A 87 -13.12 -35.53 -21.69
C LEU A 87 -13.64 -36.77 -20.96
N THR A 88 -13.58 -36.81 -19.63
CA THR A 88 -14.13 -37.92 -18.83
C THR A 88 -15.65 -37.90 -18.81
N GLU A 89 -16.27 -36.71 -18.75
CA GLU A 89 -17.71 -36.58 -18.95
C GLU A 89 -18.15 -37.00 -20.36
N GLU A 90 -17.43 -36.58 -21.41
CA GLU A 90 -17.74 -37.01 -22.78
C GLU A 90 -17.61 -38.53 -22.94
N LEU A 91 -16.60 -39.15 -22.33
CA LEU A 91 -16.43 -40.60 -22.32
C LEU A 91 -17.60 -41.32 -21.63
N SER A 92 -18.08 -40.83 -20.47
CA SER A 92 -19.28 -41.39 -19.81
C SER A 92 -20.51 -41.29 -20.70
N LYS A 93 -20.73 -40.12 -21.32
CA LYS A 93 -21.85 -39.86 -22.25
C LYS A 93 -21.78 -40.69 -23.53
N VAL A 94 -20.65 -41.30 -23.86
CA VAL A 94 -20.48 -42.25 -24.99
C VAL A 94 -20.64 -43.70 -24.52
N ASP A 95 -20.08 -44.06 -23.37
CA ASP A 95 -20.21 -45.38 -22.73
C ASP A 95 -21.67 -45.71 -22.36
N GLU A 96 -22.43 -44.74 -21.85
CA GLU A 96 -23.88 -44.85 -21.63
C GLU A 96 -24.64 -45.13 -22.94
N LYS A 97 -24.30 -44.42 -24.03
CA LYS A 97 -24.91 -44.64 -25.36
C LYS A 97 -24.56 -46.02 -25.91
N LEU A 98 -23.32 -46.47 -25.71
CA LEU A 98 -22.88 -47.81 -26.12
C LEU A 98 -23.74 -48.89 -25.43
N LYS A 99 -23.84 -48.85 -24.10
CA LYS A 99 -24.67 -49.79 -23.31
C LYS A 99 -26.15 -49.79 -23.72
N LEU A 100 -26.70 -48.63 -24.05
CA LEU A 100 -28.06 -48.52 -24.61
C LEU A 100 -28.19 -49.18 -25.99
N THR A 101 -27.19 -49.04 -26.87
CA THR A 101 -27.19 -49.73 -28.17
C THR A 101 -26.96 -51.24 -28.05
N GLU A 102 -26.11 -51.69 -27.12
CA GLU A 102 -25.83 -53.10 -26.86
C GLU A 102 -27.06 -53.83 -26.34
N SER A 103 -27.74 -53.28 -25.32
CA SER A 103 -28.97 -53.84 -24.76
C SER A 103 -30.13 -53.87 -25.77
N LEU A 104 -30.23 -52.87 -26.65
CA LEU A 104 -31.16 -52.88 -27.78
C LEU A 104 -30.84 -54.00 -28.79
N LEU A 105 -29.56 -54.24 -29.08
CA LEU A 105 -29.10 -55.30 -30.00
C LEU A 105 -29.34 -56.69 -29.40
N GLU A 106 -29.07 -56.88 -28.10
CA GLU A 106 -29.38 -58.11 -27.37
C GLU A 106 -30.90 -58.40 -27.36
N SER A 107 -31.72 -57.40 -27.06
CA SER A 107 -33.19 -57.49 -27.13
C SER A 107 -33.66 -57.95 -28.52
N LYS A 108 -33.10 -57.38 -29.60
CA LYS A 108 -33.41 -57.79 -30.98
C LYS A 108 -32.94 -59.20 -31.31
N ASN A 109 -31.81 -59.66 -30.77
CA ASN A 109 -31.35 -61.05 -30.91
C ASN A 109 -32.29 -62.04 -30.20
N LEU A 110 -32.81 -61.69 -29.01
CA LEU A 110 -33.79 -62.51 -28.30
C LEU A 110 -35.13 -62.58 -29.05
N GLU A 111 -35.59 -61.47 -29.63
CA GLU A 111 -36.78 -61.42 -30.50
C GLU A 111 -36.61 -62.31 -31.75
N ILE A 112 -35.48 -62.23 -32.45
CA ILE A 112 -35.16 -63.09 -33.61
C ILE A 112 -35.15 -64.57 -33.20
N LYS A 113 -34.58 -64.91 -32.03
CA LYS A 113 -34.60 -66.28 -31.51
C LYS A 113 -36.02 -66.76 -31.26
N LYS A 114 -36.86 -65.95 -30.59
CA LYS A 114 -38.27 -66.25 -30.33
C LYS A 114 -39.05 -66.52 -31.61
N ILE A 115 -38.95 -65.63 -32.61
CA ILE A 115 -39.61 -65.80 -33.92
C ILE A 115 -39.14 -67.07 -34.64
N ASN A 116 -37.86 -67.43 -34.54
CA ASN A 116 -37.32 -68.66 -35.13
C ASN A 116 -37.84 -69.93 -34.44
N ASP A 117 -38.01 -69.90 -33.12
CA ASP A 117 -38.55 -71.04 -32.36
C ASP A 117 -40.08 -71.16 -32.51
N GLU A 118 -40.80 -70.03 -32.55
CA GLU A 118 -42.22 -69.97 -32.94
C GLU A 118 -42.44 -70.56 -34.34
N LYS A 119 -41.62 -70.17 -35.33
CA LYS A 119 -41.68 -70.71 -36.69
C LYS A 119 -41.51 -72.24 -36.73
N LYS A 120 -40.60 -72.80 -35.92
CA LYS A 120 -40.44 -74.27 -35.81
C LYS A 120 -41.69 -74.91 -35.20
N ALA A 121 -42.26 -74.31 -34.16
CA ALA A 121 -43.49 -74.78 -33.54
C ALA A 121 -44.68 -74.74 -34.52
N SER A 122 -44.82 -73.67 -35.32
CA SER A 122 -45.85 -73.60 -36.37
C SER A 122 -45.69 -74.68 -37.44
N MET A 123 -44.46 -74.93 -37.91
CA MET A 123 -44.19 -76.02 -38.87
C MET A 123 -44.52 -77.39 -38.27
N ALA A 124 -44.16 -77.65 -37.00
CA ALA A 124 -44.48 -78.90 -36.32
C ALA A 124 -45.99 -79.08 -36.12
N ALA A 125 -46.70 -78.02 -35.72
CA ALA A 125 -48.16 -78.00 -35.58
C ALA A 125 -48.87 -78.24 -36.92
N GLN A 126 -48.35 -77.67 -38.02
CA GLN A 126 -48.86 -77.92 -39.38
C GLN A 126 -48.77 -79.40 -39.73
N PHE A 127 -47.59 -80.04 -39.58
CA PHE A 127 -47.45 -81.48 -39.84
C PHE A 127 -48.32 -82.35 -38.91
N ALA A 128 -48.48 -81.96 -37.64
CA ALA A 128 -49.35 -82.67 -36.70
C ALA A 128 -50.83 -82.58 -37.07
N ALA A 129 -51.31 -81.41 -37.54
CA ALA A 129 -52.65 -81.23 -38.05
C ALA A 129 -52.88 -82.05 -39.33
N GLU A 130 -51.93 -82.03 -40.27
CA GLU A 130 -51.98 -82.79 -41.53
C GLU A 130 -51.98 -84.31 -41.31
N ALA A 131 -51.24 -84.79 -40.30
CA ALA A 131 -51.27 -86.19 -39.86
C ALA A 131 -52.57 -86.55 -39.10
N THR A 132 -53.24 -85.57 -38.51
CA THR A 132 -54.52 -85.78 -37.81
C THR A 132 -55.69 -85.82 -38.79
N LEU A 133 -55.72 -84.94 -39.81
CA LEU A 133 -56.67 -85.04 -40.92
C LEU A 133 -56.60 -86.40 -41.62
N ARG A 134 -55.40 -86.90 -41.92
CA ARG A 134 -55.23 -88.26 -42.48
C ARG A 134 -55.79 -89.36 -41.59
N ARG A 135 -55.65 -89.25 -40.26
CA ARG A 135 -56.20 -90.22 -39.31
C ARG A 135 -57.73 -90.12 -39.19
N VAL A 136 -58.29 -88.92 -39.16
CA VAL A 136 -59.76 -88.72 -39.12
C VAL A 136 -60.41 -89.28 -40.39
N HIS A 137 -59.85 -89.02 -41.58
CA HIS A 137 -60.35 -89.61 -42.83
C HIS A 137 -60.21 -91.15 -42.91
N ALA A 138 -59.29 -91.74 -42.15
CA ALA A 138 -59.17 -93.20 -42.04
C ALA A 138 -60.13 -93.79 -40.98
N ALA A 139 -60.44 -93.05 -39.92
CA ALA A 139 -61.29 -93.47 -38.80
C ALA A 139 -62.80 -93.29 -39.05
N GLN A 140 -63.21 -92.72 -40.19
CA GLN A 140 -64.63 -92.61 -40.59
C GLN A 140 -65.21 -93.95 -41.12
N LYS A 141 -64.78 -95.07 -40.53
CA LYS A 141 -65.31 -96.42 -40.71
C LYS A 141 -65.12 -97.23 -39.43
N ASP A 142 -66.14 -97.24 -38.58
CA ASP A 142 -66.82 -98.44 -38.09
C ASP A 142 -67.92 -98.02 -37.10
N ASP A 143 -69.02 -98.78 -37.06
CA ASP A 143 -70.22 -98.44 -36.28
C ASP A 143 -70.20 -99.10 -34.90
N ASP A 144 -69.98 -98.31 -33.85
CA ASP A 144 -70.40 -98.62 -32.47
C ASP A 144 -70.54 -97.30 -31.65
N MET A 145 -71.25 -96.33 -32.23
CA MET A 145 -71.44 -95.00 -31.64
C MET A 145 -72.55 -95.03 -30.57
N PRO A 146 -72.31 -94.57 -29.33
CA PRO A 146 -73.38 -94.33 -28.36
C PRO A 146 -74.43 -93.32 -28.89
N PRO A 147 -75.68 -93.35 -28.40
CA PRO A 147 -76.71 -92.38 -28.78
C PRO A 147 -76.20 -90.94 -28.66
N ILE A 148 -76.35 -90.17 -29.74
CA ILE A 148 -75.62 -88.92 -29.94
C ILE A 148 -75.94 -87.91 -28.83
N GLU A 149 -77.18 -87.87 -28.34
CA GLU A 149 -77.64 -87.04 -27.23
C GLU A 149 -76.87 -87.29 -25.92
N ALA A 150 -76.44 -88.53 -25.65
CA ALA A 150 -75.69 -88.88 -24.45
C ALA A 150 -74.23 -88.35 -24.49
N ILE A 151 -73.70 -88.12 -25.68
CA ILE A 151 -72.38 -87.49 -25.90
C ILE A 151 -72.53 -85.97 -25.98
N LEU A 152 -73.60 -85.46 -26.60
CA LEU A 152 -73.86 -84.03 -26.73
C LEU A 152 -74.18 -83.35 -25.39
N ALA A 153 -75.04 -83.92 -24.54
CA ALA A 153 -75.56 -83.21 -23.37
C ALA A 153 -74.47 -82.70 -22.38
N PRO A 154 -73.39 -83.46 -22.07
CA PRO A 154 -72.26 -82.93 -21.30
C PRO A 154 -71.52 -81.80 -22.03
N LEU A 155 -71.24 -81.97 -23.33
CA LEU A 155 -70.54 -80.98 -24.15
C LEU A 155 -71.35 -79.68 -24.33
N GLU A 156 -72.67 -79.76 -24.40
CA GLU A 156 -73.57 -78.60 -24.42
C GLU A 156 -73.56 -77.85 -23.08
N ALA A 157 -73.48 -78.57 -21.97
CA ALA A 157 -73.36 -77.98 -20.63
C ALA A 157 -72.00 -77.29 -20.44
N GLU A 158 -70.90 -77.93 -20.83
CA GLU A 158 -69.55 -77.35 -20.83
C GLU A 158 -69.46 -76.12 -21.75
N LEU A 159 -70.00 -76.20 -22.96
CA LEU A 159 -70.08 -75.08 -23.91
C LEU A 159 -70.92 -73.91 -23.36
N LYS A 160 -71.97 -74.20 -22.59
CA LYS A 160 -72.77 -73.17 -21.89
C LYS A 160 -72.00 -72.51 -20.75
N LEU A 161 -71.20 -73.27 -19.98
CA LEU A 161 -70.32 -72.74 -18.94
C LEU A 161 -69.19 -71.90 -19.55
N ALA A 162 -68.51 -72.39 -20.58
CA ALA A 162 -67.47 -71.66 -21.32
C ALA A 162 -68.00 -70.34 -21.91
N ARG A 163 -69.25 -70.32 -22.44
CA ARG A 163 -69.90 -69.07 -22.86
C ARG A 163 -70.14 -68.09 -21.70
N GLN A 164 -70.50 -68.56 -20.51
CA GLN A 164 -70.65 -67.69 -19.34
C GLN A 164 -69.30 -67.15 -18.83
N GLU A 165 -68.24 -67.97 -18.89
CA GLU A 165 -66.87 -67.58 -18.56
C GLU A 165 -66.34 -66.53 -19.54
N ILE A 166 -66.54 -66.72 -20.86
CA ILE A 166 -66.21 -65.73 -21.89
C ILE A 166 -66.89 -64.38 -21.61
N THR A 167 -68.18 -64.36 -21.22
CA THR A 167 -68.87 -63.11 -20.88
C THR A 167 -68.25 -62.42 -19.65
N LYS A 168 -67.91 -63.17 -18.59
CA LYS A 168 -67.21 -62.62 -17.42
C LYS A 168 -65.87 -62.02 -17.80
N LEU A 169 -65.04 -62.79 -18.52
CA LEU A 169 -63.73 -62.34 -19.00
C LEU A 169 -63.83 -61.12 -19.90
N GLN A 170 -64.89 -60.97 -20.71
CA GLN A 170 -65.14 -59.76 -21.49
C GLN A 170 -65.44 -58.54 -20.60
N ASP A 171 -66.20 -58.69 -19.51
CA ASP A 171 -66.51 -57.59 -18.60
C ASP A 171 -65.32 -57.23 -17.69
N ASP A 172 -64.53 -58.21 -17.27
CA ASP A 172 -63.24 -58.02 -16.59
C ASP A 172 -62.25 -57.28 -17.50
N ASN A 173 -62.16 -57.63 -18.79
CA ASN A 173 -61.29 -56.94 -19.74
C ASN A 173 -61.74 -55.48 -19.95
N LYS A 174 -63.06 -55.22 -20.04
CA LYS A 174 -63.60 -53.84 -20.04
C LYS A 174 -63.32 -53.10 -18.71
N ALA A 175 -63.17 -53.79 -17.58
CA ALA A 175 -62.78 -53.17 -16.32
C ALA A 175 -61.29 -52.81 -16.30
N LEU A 176 -60.43 -53.69 -16.84
CA LEU A 176 -59.01 -53.43 -17.05
C LEU A 176 -58.79 -52.25 -18.00
N ASP A 177 -59.50 -52.16 -19.13
CA ASP A 177 -59.46 -51.02 -20.05
C ASP A 177 -59.73 -49.68 -19.35
N ARG A 178 -60.75 -49.63 -18.48
CA ARG A 178 -61.10 -48.43 -17.71
C ARG A 178 -60.04 -48.10 -16.66
N LEU A 179 -59.48 -49.11 -15.99
CA LEU A 179 -58.41 -48.95 -15.02
C LEU A 179 -57.11 -48.43 -15.66
N THR A 180 -56.76 -48.95 -16.85
CA THR A 180 -55.60 -48.49 -17.63
C THR A 180 -55.75 -47.03 -18.01
N LYS A 181 -56.89 -46.63 -18.61
CA LYS A 181 -57.17 -45.23 -18.98
C LYS A 181 -57.17 -44.28 -17.78
N SER A 182 -57.65 -44.75 -16.62
CA SER A 182 -57.58 -44.01 -15.35
C SER A 182 -56.13 -43.79 -14.88
N LYS A 183 -55.29 -44.83 -14.97
CA LYS A 183 -53.85 -44.74 -14.65
C LYS A 183 -53.08 -43.86 -15.63
N GLU A 184 -53.38 -43.93 -16.92
CA GLU A 184 -52.79 -43.06 -17.96
C GLU A 184 -53.12 -41.58 -17.69
N ALA A 185 -54.38 -41.27 -17.36
CA ALA A 185 -54.79 -39.91 -16.99
C ALA A 185 -54.08 -39.41 -15.71
N ALA A 186 -53.94 -40.28 -14.70
CA ALA A 186 -53.22 -39.95 -13.46
C ALA A 186 -51.71 -39.75 -13.69
N LEU A 187 -51.08 -40.53 -14.57
CA LEU A 187 -49.68 -40.36 -14.95
C LEU A 187 -49.45 -39.02 -15.66
N LEU A 188 -50.33 -38.64 -16.60
CA LEU A 188 -50.23 -37.35 -17.30
C LEU A 188 -50.40 -36.15 -16.35
N GLU A 189 -51.22 -36.26 -15.31
CA GLU A 189 -51.38 -35.19 -14.31
C GLU A 189 -50.19 -35.13 -13.33
N ALA A 190 -49.61 -36.28 -12.97
CA ALA A 190 -48.35 -36.33 -12.24
C ALA A 190 -47.20 -35.72 -13.06
N GLU A 191 -47.15 -35.98 -14.38
CA GLU A 191 -46.16 -35.40 -15.29
C GLU A 191 -46.27 -33.87 -15.36
N ARG A 192 -47.49 -33.32 -15.54
CA ARG A 192 -47.73 -31.86 -15.46
C ARG A 192 -47.27 -31.27 -14.12
N THR A 193 -47.56 -31.97 -13.02
CA THR A 193 -47.14 -31.55 -11.67
C THR A 193 -45.61 -31.51 -11.56
N VAL A 194 -44.89 -32.49 -12.11
CA VAL A 194 -43.42 -32.51 -12.15
C VAL A 194 -42.88 -31.39 -13.05
N GLN A 195 -43.44 -31.18 -14.24
CA GLN A 195 -43.04 -30.09 -15.14
C GLN A 195 -43.19 -28.70 -14.47
N VAL A 196 -44.30 -28.47 -13.76
CA VAL A 196 -44.53 -27.24 -12.98
C VAL A 196 -43.56 -27.12 -11.78
N ALA A 197 -43.20 -28.23 -11.14
CA ALA A 197 -42.20 -28.23 -10.07
C ALA A 197 -40.78 -27.90 -10.60
N LEU A 198 -40.38 -28.46 -11.74
CA LEU A 198 -39.11 -28.17 -12.40
C LEU A 198 -39.00 -26.69 -12.82
N ALA A 199 -40.06 -26.12 -13.41
CA ALA A 199 -40.09 -24.71 -13.76
C ALA A 199 -39.95 -23.79 -12.53
N LYS A 200 -40.56 -24.17 -11.39
CA LYS A 200 -40.39 -23.46 -10.10
C LYS A 200 -38.99 -23.61 -9.52
N ALA A 201 -38.35 -24.78 -9.65
CA ALA A 201 -36.97 -24.99 -9.22
C ALA A 201 -36.01 -24.09 -9.99
N SER A 202 -36.08 -24.08 -11.33
CA SER A 202 -35.26 -23.19 -12.18
C SER A 202 -35.42 -21.71 -11.79
N MET A 203 -36.64 -21.26 -11.51
CA MET A 203 -36.89 -19.87 -11.07
C MET A 203 -36.30 -19.58 -9.68
N VAL A 204 -36.26 -20.57 -8.79
CA VAL A 204 -35.59 -20.44 -7.48
C VAL A 204 -34.07 -20.36 -7.66
N ASP A 205 -33.49 -21.12 -8.57
CA ASP A 205 -32.05 -21.09 -8.86
C ASP A 205 -31.63 -19.75 -9.49
N ASP A 206 -32.42 -19.21 -10.43
CA ASP A 206 -32.24 -17.86 -10.97
C ASP A 206 -32.30 -16.77 -9.87
N LEU A 207 -33.24 -16.90 -8.93
CA LEU A 207 -33.36 -15.99 -7.79
C LEU A 207 -32.19 -16.13 -6.80
N GLN A 208 -31.67 -17.35 -6.58
CA GLN A 208 -30.47 -17.57 -5.78
C GLN A 208 -29.23 -16.93 -6.43
N ASN A 209 -29.04 -17.14 -7.74
CA ASN A 209 -27.96 -16.53 -8.51
C ASN A 209 -28.01 -15.00 -8.43
N LYS A 210 -29.21 -14.41 -8.59
CA LYS A 210 -29.42 -12.96 -8.45
C LYS A 210 -29.18 -12.46 -7.02
N ASN A 211 -29.51 -13.25 -5.99
CA ASN A 211 -29.26 -12.91 -4.59
C ASN A 211 -27.75 -12.92 -4.29
N GLN A 212 -27.02 -13.95 -4.73
CA GLN A 212 -25.55 -13.99 -4.63
C GLN A 212 -24.87 -12.78 -5.30
N GLU A 213 -25.39 -12.34 -6.44
CA GLU A 213 -24.88 -11.15 -7.13
C GLU A 213 -25.17 -9.85 -6.37
N LEU A 214 -26.38 -9.70 -5.81
CA LEU A 214 -26.70 -8.56 -4.93
C LEU A 214 -25.85 -8.53 -3.66
N ILE A 215 -25.50 -9.69 -3.09
CA ILE A 215 -24.57 -9.78 -1.94
C ILE A 215 -23.19 -9.23 -2.31
N LYS A 216 -22.61 -9.63 -3.46
CA LYS A 216 -21.32 -9.08 -3.94
C LYS A 216 -21.39 -7.57 -4.15
N GLN A 217 -22.50 -7.06 -4.70
CA GLN A 217 -22.68 -5.62 -4.90
C GLN A 217 -22.76 -4.86 -3.56
N ILE A 218 -23.41 -5.44 -2.55
CA ILE A 218 -23.40 -4.91 -1.17
C ILE A 218 -21.98 -4.91 -0.58
N GLU A 219 -21.19 -5.98 -0.77
CA GLU A 219 -19.79 -6.05 -0.32
C GLU A 219 -18.90 -4.99 -1.00
N ILE A 220 -19.05 -4.79 -2.32
CA ILE A 220 -18.36 -3.74 -3.08
C ILE A 220 -18.72 -2.35 -2.52
N CYS A 221 -20.01 -2.04 -2.40
CA CYS A 221 -20.46 -0.75 -1.84
C CYS A 221 -19.98 -0.54 -0.39
N GLN A 222 -19.79 -1.60 0.40
CA GLN A 222 -19.23 -1.49 1.75
C GLN A 222 -17.74 -1.13 1.75
N GLU A 223 -16.90 -1.74 0.90
CA GLU A 223 -15.48 -1.34 0.82
C GLU A 223 -15.33 0.03 0.13
N GLU A 224 -16.15 0.38 -0.85
CA GLU A 224 -16.20 1.72 -1.44
C GLU A 224 -16.48 2.79 -0.38
N ASN A 225 -17.54 2.63 0.42
CA ASN A 225 -17.82 3.53 1.54
C ASN A 225 -16.63 3.59 2.50
N LYS A 226 -16.04 2.46 2.86
CA LYS A 226 -14.84 2.37 3.71
C LYS A 226 -13.58 3.00 3.08
N ILE A 227 -13.50 3.15 1.76
CA ILE A 227 -12.45 3.92 1.05
C ILE A 227 -12.77 5.42 1.09
N LEU A 228 -14.00 5.81 0.82
CA LEU A 228 -14.47 7.21 0.96
C LEU A 228 -14.24 7.73 2.39
N ASP A 229 -14.51 6.90 3.40
CA ASP A 229 -14.35 7.19 4.81
C ASP A 229 -12.87 7.39 5.22
N LYS A 230 -11.93 6.64 4.62
CA LYS A 230 -10.48 6.85 4.77
C LYS A 230 -10.05 8.17 4.10
N MET A 231 -10.53 8.42 2.87
CA MET A 231 -10.21 9.63 2.09
C MET A 231 -10.76 10.90 2.74
N HIS A 232 -11.96 10.85 3.33
CA HIS A 232 -12.54 11.97 4.07
C HIS A 232 -11.72 12.29 5.32
N ARG A 233 -11.35 11.28 6.13
CA ARG A 233 -10.45 11.47 7.30
C ARG A 233 -9.09 12.04 6.91
N GLN A 234 -8.52 11.64 5.78
CA GLN A 234 -7.28 12.22 5.25
C GLN A 234 -7.46 13.70 4.88
N LYS A 235 -8.52 14.05 4.15
CA LYS A 235 -8.83 15.44 3.79
C LYS A 235 -9.08 16.33 5.01
N VAL A 236 -9.78 15.83 6.04
CA VAL A 236 -9.96 16.54 7.31
C VAL A 236 -8.61 16.81 7.97
N ALA A 237 -7.74 15.80 8.09
CA ALA A 237 -6.40 15.95 8.65
C ALA A 237 -5.44 16.81 7.80
N GLU A 238 -5.75 17.07 6.53
CA GLU A 238 -5.05 18.05 5.68
C GLU A 238 -5.59 19.47 5.90
N VAL A 239 -6.91 19.63 6.00
CA VAL A 239 -7.55 20.91 6.37
C VAL A 239 -7.09 21.36 7.76
N GLU A 240 -7.04 20.47 8.76
CA GLU A 240 -6.53 20.77 10.11
C GLU A 240 -5.09 21.31 10.10
N LYS A 241 -4.20 20.73 9.26
CA LYS A 241 -2.83 21.22 9.08
C LYS A 241 -2.81 22.59 8.41
N LEU A 242 -3.62 22.81 7.37
CA LEU A 242 -3.71 24.10 6.71
C LEU A 242 -4.22 25.17 7.69
N THR A 243 -5.26 24.87 8.48
CA THR A 243 -5.77 25.75 9.56
C THR A 243 -4.71 26.01 10.65
N GLN A 244 -3.83 25.06 10.95
CA GLN A 244 -2.67 25.28 11.83
C GLN A 244 -1.67 26.26 11.20
N THR A 245 -1.28 26.05 9.94
CA THR A 245 -0.33 26.96 9.25
C THR A 245 -0.89 28.36 9.04
N VAL A 246 -2.22 28.51 8.86
CA VAL A 246 -2.87 29.82 8.79
C VAL A 246 -2.71 30.56 10.12
N ARG A 247 -2.98 29.91 11.26
CA ARG A 247 -2.82 30.53 12.57
C ARG A 247 -1.36 30.89 12.89
N GLU A 248 -0.40 30.06 12.49
CA GLU A 248 1.03 30.37 12.61
C GLU A 248 1.44 31.59 11.76
N LEU A 249 0.85 31.76 10.57
CA LEU A 249 1.05 32.94 9.73
C LEU A 249 0.34 34.18 10.30
N GLU A 250 -0.84 34.05 10.89
CA GLU A 250 -1.54 35.14 11.60
C GLU A 250 -0.72 35.65 12.79
N GLU A 251 -0.18 34.75 13.62
CA GLU A 251 0.74 35.08 14.71
C GLU A 251 2.02 35.78 14.20
N ALA A 252 2.61 35.29 13.10
CA ALA A 252 3.77 35.91 12.48
C ALA A 252 3.48 37.32 11.92
N VAL A 253 2.29 37.54 11.34
CA VAL A 253 1.85 38.86 10.86
C VAL A 253 1.63 39.83 12.02
N LEU A 254 1.02 39.38 13.13
CA LEU A 254 0.86 40.19 14.35
C LEU A 254 2.22 40.58 14.95
N ALA A 255 3.16 39.63 15.03
CA ALA A 255 4.53 39.88 15.49
C ALA A 255 5.27 40.86 14.56
N GLY A 256 5.11 40.71 13.24
CA GLY A 256 5.64 41.65 12.23
C GLY A 256 5.06 43.06 12.38
N GLY A 257 3.77 43.18 12.66
CA GLY A 257 3.12 44.47 12.98
C GLY A 257 3.68 45.14 14.23
N ALA A 258 3.92 44.37 15.30
CA ALA A 258 4.57 44.86 16.51
C ALA A 258 6.02 45.32 16.26
N ALA A 259 6.79 44.56 15.49
CA ALA A 259 8.15 44.95 15.09
C ALA A 259 8.15 46.24 14.23
N ALA A 260 7.21 46.37 13.29
CA ALA A 260 7.05 47.57 12.47
C ALA A 260 6.64 48.81 13.29
N ASN A 261 5.85 48.63 14.37
CA ASN A 261 5.58 49.70 15.33
C ASN A 261 6.87 50.15 16.04
N ALA A 262 7.63 49.20 16.61
CA ALA A 262 8.88 49.51 17.30
C ALA A 262 9.90 50.21 16.38
N VAL A 263 10.03 49.80 15.12
CA VAL A 263 10.89 50.47 14.13
C VAL A 263 10.44 51.92 13.90
N ARG A 264 9.14 52.19 13.78
CA ARG A 264 8.60 53.56 13.63
C ARG A 264 8.83 54.43 14.88
N ASP A 265 8.76 53.86 16.07
CA ASP A 265 9.03 54.59 17.31
C ASP A 265 10.53 54.89 17.50
N TYR A 266 11.42 53.95 17.18
CA TYR A 266 12.87 54.22 17.13
C TYR A 266 13.21 55.26 16.06
N GLN A 267 12.57 55.22 14.88
CA GLN A 267 12.76 56.21 13.83
C GLN A 267 12.33 57.61 14.29
N ARG A 268 11.21 57.73 15.01
CA ARG A 268 10.79 59.00 15.64
C ARG A 268 11.84 59.48 16.65
N LYS A 269 12.33 58.62 17.55
CA LYS A 269 13.33 59.06 18.53
C LYS A 269 14.67 59.45 17.89
N VAL A 270 15.07 58.82 16.79
CA VAL A 270 16.23 59.25 15.99
C VAL A 270 16.00 60.62 15.33
N GLN A 271 14.78 60.94 14.91
CA GLN A 271 14.44 62.28 14.39
C GLN A 271 14.54 63.33 15.50
N GLU A 272 13.91 63.11 16.66
CA GLU A 272 14.02 63.98 17.85
C GLU A 272 15.48 64.23 18.24
N MET A 273 16.28 63.16 18.44
CA MET A 273 17.70 63.25 18.77
C MET A 273 18.52 64.02 17.72
N ASN A 274 18.14 63.96 16.44
CA ASN A 274 18.78 64.71 15.37
C ASN A 274 18.34 66.19 15.35
N GLU A 275 17.17 66.52 15.87
CA GLU A 275 16.72 67.90 16.07
C GLU A 275 17.36 68.54 17.30
N GLU A 276 17.41 67.82 18.42
CA GLU A 276 18.20 68.16 19.61
C GLU A 276 19.68 68.37 19.26
N ARG A 277 20.28 67.48 18.45
CA ARG A 277 21.64 67.67 17.93
C ARG A 277 21.77 68.96 17.11
N LYS A 278 20.81 69.26 16.22
CA LYS A 278 20.82 70.50 15.42
C LYS A 278 20.61 71.76 16.26
N THR A 279 19.94 71.73 17.41
CA THR A 279 19.88 72.90 18.32
C THR A 279 21.21 73.06 19.03
N LEU A 280 21.76 71.98 19.61
CA LEU A 280 23.07 71.98 20.27
C LEU A 280 24.21 72.40 19.33
N ASP A 281 24.25 71.93 18.08
CA ASP A 281 25.25 72.36 17.08
C ASP A 281 25.18 73.89 16.81
N ARG A 282 23.99 74.49 16.82
CA ARG A 282 23.79 75.95 16.66
C ARG A 282 24.15 76.72 17.93
N GLU A 283 23.84 76.20 19.11
CA GLU A 283 24.21 76.79 20.40
C GLU A 283 25.72 76.76 20.61
N LEU A 284 26.37 75.65 20.29
CA LEU A 284 27.82 75.49 20.30
C LEU A 284 28.50 76.44 19.29
N ALA A 285 27.90 76.66 18.12
CA ALA A 285 28.38 77.68 17.18
C ALA A 285 28.26 79.11 17.75
N ARG A 286 27.12 79.45 18.37
CA ARG A 286 26.93 80.74 19.07
C ARG A 286 27.93 80.92 20.21
N ALA A 287 28.13 79.89 21.03
CA ALA A 287 29.08 79.89 22.14
C ALA A 287 30.53 80.07 21.65
N LYS A 288 30.93 79.42 20.55
CA LYS A 288 32.24 79.64 19.91
C LYS A 288 32.41 81.09 19.43
N VAL A 289 31.40 81.70 18.81
CA VAL A 289 31.45 83.11 18.39
C VAL A 289 31.59 84.05 19.59
N THR A 290 30.84 83.82 20.67
CA THR A 290 30.96 84.59 21.92
C THR A 290 32.32 84.41 22.58
N ALA A 291 32.82 83.18 22.69
CA ALA A 291 34.13 82.88 23.25
C ALA A 291 35.27 83.52 22.44
N ASN A 292 35.20 83.47 21.10
CA ASN A 292 36.15 84.15 20.23
C ASN A 292 36.09 85.67 20.41
N ARG A 293 34.90 86.28 20.53
CA ARG A 293 34.75 87.71 20.83
C ARG A 293 35.39 88.10 22.16
N VAL A 294 35.15 87.32 23.22
CA VAL A 294 35.77 87.54 24.54
C VAL A 294 37.29 87.39 24.45
N ALA A 295 37.79 86.35 23.77
CA ALA A 295 39.22 86.15 23.56
C ALA A 295 39.86 87.31 22.78
N THR A 296 39.20 87.89 21.79
CA THR A 296 39.67 89.09 21.08
C THR A 296 39.67 90.34 21.96
N VAL A 297 38.65 90.54 22.81
CA VAL A 297 38.61 91.66 23.76
C VAL A 297 39.78 91.55 24.76
N VAL A 298 39.93 90.39 25.40
CA VAL A 298 41.04 90.13 26.33
C VAL A 298 42.40 90.24 25.62
N ALA A 299 42.54 89.73 24.39
CA ALA A 299 43.79 89.88 23.64
C ALA A 299 44.15 91.36 23.35
N ASN A 300 43.15 92.25 23.19
CA ASN A 300 43.39 93.68 23.04
C ASN A 300 43.76 94.37 24.38
N GLU A 301 43.22 93.91 25.51
CA GLU A 301 43.60 94.41 26.85
C GLU A 301 45.07 94.09 27.21
N TRP A 302 45.66 93.06 26.60
CA TRP A 302 47.04 92.60 26.83
C TRP A 302 48.04 93.09 25.76
N LYS A 303 47.70 94.15 25.02
CA LYS A 303 48.60 94.83 24.09
C LYS A 303 49.43 95.91 24.78
N ASP A 304 50.64 96.12 24.27
CA ASP A 304 51.50 97.25 24.61
C ASP A 304 51.07 98.55 23.90
N ALA A 305 51.77 99.66 24.19
CA ALA A 305 51.55 100.96 23.57
C ALA A 305 51.86 101.01 22.06
N ASN A 306 52.35 99.91 21.47
CA ASN A 306 52.62 99.72 20.06
C ASN A 306 51.64 98.72 19.40
N ASP A 307 50.50 98.45 20.06
CA ASP A 307 49.41 97.55 19.66
C ASP A 307 49.81 96.06 19.58
N LYS A 308 50.92 95.65 20.21
CA LYS A 308 51.45 94.28 20.18
C LYS A 308 51.19 93.54 21.47
N VAL A 309 50.71 92.30 21.38
CA VAL A 309 50.61 91.40 22.54
C VAL A 309 52.01 90.86 22.88
N MET A 310 52.35 90.85 24.17
CA MET A 310 53.64 90.33 24.66
C MET A 310 53.89 88.88 24.18
N PRO A 311 55.06 88.56 23.58
CA PRO A 311 55.36 87.21 23.12
C PRO A 311 55.32 86.18 24.27
N VAL A 312 54.67 85.04 24.07
CA VAL A 312 54.48 84.00 25.10
C VAL A 312 55.80 83.55 25.74
N LYS A 313 56.89 83.47 24.95
CA LYS A 313 58.24 83.17 25.47
C LYS A 313 58.72 84.23 26.48
N GLN A 314 58.61 85.51 26.11
CA GLN A 314 58.99 86.64 26.96
C GLN A 314 58.12 86.69 28.22
N TRP A 315 56.79 86.49 28.10
CA TRP A 315 55.91 86.42 29.26
C TRP A 315 56.27 85.29 30.23
N LEU A 316 56.67 84.11 29.71
CA LEU A 316 57.16 83.00 30.54
C LEU A 316 58.56 83.26 31.13
N GLU A 317 59.35 84.18 30.59
CA GLU A 317 60.66 84.59 31.10
C GLU A 317 60.48 85.68 32.18
N GLU A 318 59.70 86.73 31.92
CA GLU A 318 59.32 87.76 32.90
C GLU A 318 58.55 87.18 34.10
N ARG A 319 57.61 86.26 33.88
CA ARG A 319 56.91 85.56 34.96
C ARG A 319 57.87 84.76 35.85
N ARG A 320 58.92 84.14 35.28
CA ARG A 320 59.95 83.43 36.04
C ARG A 320 60.89 84.38 36.76
N PHE A 321 61.24 85.50 36.14
CA PHE A 321 62.00 86.59 36.77
C PHE A 321 61.27 87.13 38.00
N LEU A 322 60.02 87.59 37.85
CA LEU A 322 59.18 88.09 38.94
C LEU A 322 58.95 87.03 40.04
N GLN A 323 58.80 85.76 39.67
CA GLN A 323 58.70 84.68 40.66
C GLN A 323 60.01 84.49 41.45
N SER A 324 61.17 84.66 40.81
CA SER A 324 62.48 84.61 41.46
C SER A 324 62.78 85.83 42.33
N GLU A 325 62.40 87.05 41.89
CA GLU A 325 62.47 88.25 42.73
C GLU A 325 61.56 88.14 43.96
N MET A 326 60.31 87.68 43.78
CA MET A 326 59.40 87.51 44.91
C MET A 326 59.90 86.46 45.90
N GLN A 327 60.66 85.44 45.45
CA GLN A 327 61.35 84.54 46.36
C GLN A 327 62.54 85.21 47.05
N GLN A 328 63.37 85.96 46.33
CA GLN A 328 64.48 86.71 46.93
C GLN A 328 63.97 87.74 47.97
N LEU A 329 62.80 88.33 47.76
CA LEU A 329 62.14 89.22 48.73
C LEU A 329 61.65 88.46 49.97
N ARG A 330 61.11 87.24 49.84
CA ARG A 330 60.82 86.36 50.99
C ARG A 330 62.07 85.97 51.75
N ASP A 331 63.15 85.66 51.05
CA ASP A 331 64.43 85.25 51.67
C ASP A 331 65.07 86.43 52.41
N LYS A 332 65.03 87.65 51.84
CA LYS A 332 65.41 88.91 52.50
C LYS A 332 64.54 89.16 53.75
N LEU A 333 63.22 89.00 53.65
CA LEU A 333 62.31 89.15 54.80
C LEU A 333 62.64 88.13 55.91
N ALA A 334 62.94 86.88 55.56
CA ALA A 334 63.36 85.85 56.50
C ALA A 334 64.76 86.10 57.11
N ILE A 335 65.60 86.94 56.50
CA ILE A 335 66.85 87.44 57.10
C ILE A 335 66.52 88.58 58.09
N THR A 336 65.70 89.56 57.70
CA THR A 336 65.33 90.67 58.60
C THR A 336 64.56 90.20 59.82
N ASP A 337 63.68 89.20 59.69
CA ASP A 337 62.97 88.57 60.82
C ASP A 337 63.93 87.92 61.81
N ARG A 338 64.99 87.26 61.33
CA ARG A 338 66.02 86.66 62.19
C ARG A 338 66.90 87.72 62.84
N ALA A 339 67.27 88.76 62.10
CA ALA A 339 68.00 89.90 62.64
C ALA A 339 67.20 90.58 63.78
N ALA A 340 65.93 90.93 63.53
CA ALA A 340 65.04 91.54 64.52
C ALA A 340 64.82 90.64 65.76
N LYS A 341 64.69 89.32 65.59
CA LYS A 341 64.62 88.36 66.70
C LYS A 341 65.92 88.33 67.52
N SER A 342 67.08 88.36 66.86
CA SER A 342 68.38 88.42 67.55
C SER A 342 68.60 89.75 68.27
N GLU A 343 68.13 90.86 67.69
CA GLU A 343 68.15 92.19 68.31
C GLU A 343 67.22 92.25 69.53
N ALA A 344 66.04 91.64 69.47
CA ALA A 344 65.12 91.51 70.60
C ALA A 344 65.73 90.69 71.75
N GLN A 345 66.35 89.54 71.45
CA GLN A 345 67.08 88.74 72.45
C GLN A 345 68.27 89.53 73.06
N LEU A 346 68.96 90.34 72.26
CA LEU A 346 70.05 91.17 72.75
C LEU A 346 69.53 92.31 73.64
N LYS A 347 68.40 92.93 73.29
CA LYS A 347 67.70 93.93 74.13
C LYS A 347 67.24 93.32 75.46
N GLU A 348 66.64 92.13 75.45
CA GLU A 348 66.26 91.39 76.66
C GLU A 348 67.49 91.10 77.55
N LYS A 349 68.60 90.64 76.95
CA LYS A 349 69.87 90.42 77.66
C LYS A 349 70.46 91.70 78.28
N TYR A 350 70.30 92.85 77.62
CA TYR A 350 70.69 94.14 78.18
C TYR A 350 69.73 94.62 79.28
N GLN A 351 68.41 94.42 79.15
CA GLN A 351 67.42 94.73 80.19
C GLN A 351 67.64 93.91 81.47
N LEU A 352 67.93 92.60 81.33
CA LEU A 352 68.29 91.74 82.47
C LEU A 352 69.57 92.23 83.16
N ARG A 353 70.57 92.69 82.40
CA ARG A 353 71.79 93.29 82.96
C ARG A 353 71.52 94.63 83.66
N LEU A 354 70.62 95.46 83.12
CA LEU A 354 70.22 96.71 83.76
C LEU A 354 69.57 96.44 85.12
N ARG A 355 68.59 95.52 85.16
CA ARG A 355 67.89 95.13 86.39
C ARG A 355 68.86 94.64 87.48
N VAL A 356 69.84 93.79 87.14
CA VAL A 356 70.85 93.33 88.09
C VAL A 356 71.73 94.49 88.61
N LEU A 357 72.01 95.51 87.80
CA LEU A 357 72.75 96.70 88.25
C LEU A 357 71.88 97.63 89.13
N GLU A 358 70.60 97.78 88.79
CA GLU A 358 69.59 98.51 89.60
C GLU A 358 69.44 97.87 90.99
N ASP A 359 69.35 96.54 91.04
CA ASP A 359 69.29 95.74 92.28
C ASP A 359 70.60 95.83 93.10
N THR A 360 71.74 96.14 92.48
CA THR A 360 73.06 96.23 93.14
C THR A 360 73.36 97.63 93.69
N LEU A 361 72.79 98.69 93.12
CA LEU A 361 73.13 100.09 93.45
C LEU A 361 72.20 100.75 94.49
N ARG A 362 71.29 99.99 95.13
CA ARG A 362 70.38 100.49 96.17
C ARG A 362 70.59 99.81 97.52
N SER A 363 71.51 100.37 98.30
CA SER A 363 72.02 99.88 99.60
C SER A 363 70.97 99.78 100.73
N PRO A 364 71.29 99.07 101.86
CA PRO A 364 70.29 98.51 102.78
C PRO A 364 69.82 99.40 103.95
N SER A 365 68.85 98.86 104.71
CA SER A 365 68.24 99.36 105.98
C SER A 365 67.21 100.50 105.84
N ASN A 366 66.09 100.53 106.60
CA ASN A 366 65.54 99.55 107.56
C ASN A 366 64.01 99.70 107.75
N CYS A 367 63.37 98.65 108.28
CA CYS A 367 62.22 98.58 109.23
C CYS A 367 61.31 99.82 109.46
N THR A 368 59.98 99.76 109.67
CA THR A 368 58.96 98.70 109.97
C THR A 368 57.59 99.45 110.10
N SER A 369 56.36 98.89 110.13
CA SER A 369 55.76 97.59 109.78
C SER A 369 54.22 97.66 109.97
N ARG A 370 53.42 96.85 109.24
CA ARG A 370 52.11 96.38 109.75
C ARG A 370 51.79 94.97 109.22
N ARG A 371 51.42 94.08 110.15
CA ARG A 371 50.79 92.75 109.96
C ARG A 371 49.65 92.77 108.91
N GLN A 372 49.28 91.66 108.26
CA GLN A 372 49.13 90.30 108.81
C GLN A 372 49.65 89.17 107.89
N SER A 373 49.74 87.96 108.45
CA SER A 373 50.04 86.70 107.75
C SER A 373 49.02 85.63 108.16
N LEU A 374 48.27 85.11 107.19
CA LEU A 374 47.47 83.88 107.18
C LEU A 374 47.00 83.70 105.72
N GLY A 375 46.84 82.50 105.16
CA GLY A 375 47.11 81.18 105.73
C GLY A 375 46.13 80.14 105.15
N GLY A 376 46.67 79.04 104.63
CA GLY A 376 45.91 78.01 103.89
C GLY A 376 45.42 78.46 102.51
N ALA A 377 44.81 77.61 101.69
CA ALA A 377 44.84 76.15 101.56
C ALA A 377 43.75 75.81 100.53
N ASP A 378 44.19 75.28 99.39
CA ASP A 378 43.49 74.31 98.56
C ASP A 378 42.18 74.63 97.80
N ASN A 379 42.01 73.81 96.76
CA ASN A 379 40.79 73.14 96.33
C ASN A 379 39.79 73.83 95.37
N PHE A 380 39.60 73.11 94.26
CA PHE A 380 38.34 72.91 93.52
C PHE A 380 37.79 74.09 92.68
N SER A 381 37.12 73.86 91.54
CA SER A 381 36.86 72.58 90.83
C SER A 381 36.43 72.81 89.37
N LYS A 382 36.72 71.80 88.50
CA LYS A 382 35.81 71.09 87.55
C LYS A 382 34.80 71.85 86.67
N LEU A 383 34.34 71.34 85.52
CA LEU A 383 34.78 70.31 84.55
C LEU A 383 33.94 70.49 83.25
N ALA A 384 34.24 69.68 82.23
CA ALA A 384 33.52 69.55 80.97
C ALA A 384 31.97 69.42 81.03
N SER A 385 31.28 69.89 79.96
CA SER A 385 30.45 69.07 79.03
C SER A 385 29.28 69.85 78.38
N ASN A 386 28.94 69.46 77.12
CA ASN A 386 27.72 69.75 76.33
C ASN A 386 27.40 71.23 76.01
N GLY A 387 26.87 71.65 74.85
CA GLY A 387 26.52 71.04 73.53
C GLY A 387 26.20 72.20 72.56
N PHE A 388 25.71 72.10 71.31
CA PHE A 388 25.24 71.03 70.40
C PHE A 388 25.70 71.42 68.96
N LEU A 389 26.26 70.52 68.14
CA LEU A 389 25.64 69.72 67.05
C LEU A 389 24.99 70.49 65.86
N PRO A 390 25.04 69.96 64.61
CA PRO A 390 26.04 69.03 64.04
C PRO A 390 26.40 69.25 62.54
N LYS A 391 27.62 68.82 62.12
CA LYS A 391 27.84 67.71 61.13
C LYS A 391 29.28 67.61 60.62
N ARG A 392 30.01 66.57 61.06
CA ARG A 392 31.07 65.88 60.30
C ARG A 392 31.40 64.53 60.96
N SER A 393 31.71 63.49 60.17
CA SER A 393 32.64 62.36 60.42
C SER A 393 32.23 61.04 59.72
N PRO A 394 33.18 60.10 59.48
CA PRO A 394 32.96 58.82 58.79
C PRO A 394 32.81 57.58 59.73
N SER A 395 32.87 56.39 59.12
CA SER A 395 32.83 54.99 59.64
C SER A 395 33.77 54.64 60.83
N PHE A 396 33.64 53.54 61.61
CA PHE A 396 33.05 52.18 61.42
C PHE A 396 32.57 51.53 62.76
N GLN A 397 31.76 50.44 62.69
CA GLN A 397 31.92 49.11 63.36
C GLN A 397 30.66 48.46 64.02
N ILE A 398 30.43 47.16 63.69
CA ILE A 398 29.87 46.07 64.55
C ILE A 398 28.34 46.15 64.91
N ARG A 399 27.52 45.08 65.07
CA ARG A 399 27.66 43.59 65.14
C ARG A 399 26.46 42.84 64.47
N SER A 400 26.48 41.49 64.54
CA SER A 400 25.40 40.45 64.51
C SER A 400 23.91 40.87 64.52
N THR A 401 22.99 40.15 63.86
CA THR A 401 22.91 38.67 63.65
C THR A 401 22.65 38.19 62.19
N LEU A 402 22.76 36.86 62.00
CA LEU A 402 22.56 36.03 60.80
C LEU A 402 21.17 35.35 60.79
N PRO A 403 20.73 34.60 59.75
CA PRO A 403 21.18 34.45 58.34
C PRO A 403 20.02 34.80 57.33
N SER A 404 20.02 34.60 56.00
CA SER A 404 20.77 33.71 55.10
C SER A 404 20.97 34.25 53.67
N GLY A 405 22.18 34.05 53.15
CA GLY A 405 22.45 33.49 51.81
C GLY A 405 21.83 34.10 50.54
N SER A 406 22.66 34.83 49.77
CA SER A 406 22.57 34.90 48.31
C SER A 406 23.89 34.38 47.71
N SER A 407 23.86 33.61 46.62
CA SER A 407 24.92 33.61 45.57
C SER A 407 24.71 32.58 44.43
N SER A 408 24.54 33.11 43.21
CA SER A 408 25.27 32.78 41.97
C SER A 408 25.73 31.33 41.61
N VAL A 409 25.29 30.90 40.40
CA VAL A 409 26.15 30.56 39.22
C VAL A 409 26.77 29.14 39.03
N LEU A 410 26.61 28.66 37.78
CA LEU A 410 27.34 27.59 37.04
C LEU A 410 27.37 26.10 37.49
N ARG A 411 26.61 25.29 36.74
CA ARG A 411 27.05 24.13 35.91
C ARG A 411 27.82 22.92 36.52
N HIS A 412 27.29 21.73 36.16
CA HIS A 412 27.94 20.42 35.87
C HIS A 412 27.94 19.25 36.90
N ALA A 413 27.47 18.09 36.38
CA ALA A 413 27.98 16.71 36.54
C ALA A 413 27.53 15.75 37.69
N LYS A 414 26.65 14.82 37.29
CA LYS A 414 26.71 13.33 37.45
C LYS A 414 26.64 12.66 38.86
N GLY A 415 25.70 11.72 38.99
CA GLY A 415 25.64 10.67 40.04
C GLY A 415 24.49 10.85 41.05
N THR A 416 23.75 9.82 41.50
CA THR A 416 23.76 8.37 41.19
C THR A 416 22.33 7.77 41.30
N SER A 417 22.13 6.53 40.80
CA SER A 417 21.26 5.43 41.30
C SER A 417 20.01 5.76 42.16
N LYS A 418 18.79 5.23 41.95
CA LYS A 418 18.16 4.15 41.13
C LYS A 418 16.64 4.49 41.02
N SER A 419 15.68 3.76 40.41
CA SER A 419 15.52 2.40 39.85
C SER A 419 14.45 2.42 38.72
N PHE A 420 14.44 1.49 37.77
CA PHE A 420 13.51 0.33 37.64
C PHE A 420 12.01 0.69 37.80
N ASP A 421 11.14 0.60 36.80
CA ASP A 421 11.26 0.06 35.42
C ASP A 421 10.33 0.84 34.43
N GLY A 422 10.29 0.65 33.09
CA GLY A 422 10.92 -0.36 32.24
C GLY A 422 10.50 -0.28 30.75
N GLY A 423 10.62 -1.41 30.03
CA GLY A 423 9.68 -1.78 28.96
C GLY A 423 9.77 -1.16 27.55
N THR A 424 10.86 -0.43 27.23
CA THR A 424 11.54 -0.38 25.91
C THR A 424 10.75 -0.34 24.58
N ARG A 425 11.01 0.70 23.77
CA ARG A 425 10.78 0.73 22.31
C ARG A 425 12.11 0.45 21.60
N SER A 426 12.13 -0.37 20.54
CA SER A 426 13.32 -0.57 19.70
C SER A 426 13.18 0.09 18.33
N LEU A 427 14.28 0.64 17.82
CA LEU A 427 14.43 1.15 16.46
C LEU A 427 15.57 0.39 15.78
N ASP A 428 15.30 -0.16 14.60
CA ASP A 428 16.34 -0.69 13.71
C ASP A 428 16.00 -0.40 12.23
N ARG A 429 16.88 -0.82 11.32
CA ARG A 429 17.30 -0.12 10.10
C ARG A 429 17.06 -0.96 8.85
N GLY A 430 16.28 -0.48 7.87
CA GLY A 430 16.12 -1.20 6.58
C GLY A 430 15.25 -0.51 5.52
N LYS A 431 15.62 -0.61 4.23
CA LYS A 431 14.97 0.07 3.07
C LYS A 431 14.89 -0.87 1.84
N LEU A 432 14.16 -0.44 0.79
CA LEU A 432 14.16 -0.95 -0.62
C LEU A 432 13.50 -2.31 -0.98
N ILE A 433 12.59 -2.30 -2.00
CA ILE A 433 12.27 -3.30 -3.07
C ILE A 433 11.40 -2.57 -4.15
N SER A 434 11.17 -3.15 -5.33
CA SER A 434 10.46 -2.64 -6.54
C SER A 434 9.62 -3.77 -7.19
N SER A 435 8.48 -3.65 -7.91
CA SER A 435 7.44 -2.61 -8.19
C SER A 435 6.22 -3.33 -8.84
N GLY A 436 4.95 -2.86 -8.94
CA GLY A 436 4.24 -1.62 -8.56
C GLY A 436 3.73 -0.80 -9.77
N GLU A 437 2.82 0.19 -9.60
CA GLU A 437 2.08 0.93 -10.67
C GLU A 437 2.18 2.49 -10.61
N ASN A 438 1.73 3.18 -11.67
CA ASN A 438 1.57 4.66 -11.75
C ASN A 438 0.56 5.06 -12.86
N SER A 439 -0.46 5.86 -12.50
CA SER A 439 -1.28 6.68 -13.42
C SER A 439 -1.33 8.13 -12.90
N PRO A 440 -1.34 9.17 -13.77
CA PRO A 440 -1.53 10.55 -13.35
C PRO A 440 -2.92 11.09 -13.75
N THR A 441 -3.86 11.14 -12.81
CA THR A 441 -5.15 11.82 -13.01
C THR A 441 -5.12 13.21 -12.39
N PHE A 442 -5.07 14.27 -13.22
CA PHE A 442 -5.28 15.63 -12.74
C PHE A 442 -6.77 15.93 -12.60
N ASN A 443 -7.17 16.51 -11.47
CA ASN A 443 -8.49 17.09 -11.27
C ASN A 443 -8.35 18.62 -11.14
N VAL A 444 -9.04 19.35 -12.01
CA VAL A 444 -9.40 20.76 -11.84
C VAL A 444 -10.94 20.79 -11.86
N GLY A 445 -11.56 21.49 -10.91
CA GLY A 445 -12.97 21.28 -10.59
C GLY A 445 -13.95 22.34 -11.10
N GLN A 446 -15.23 22.01 -10.89
CA GLN A 446 -16.34 22.94 -10.59
C GLN A 446 -16.92 23.80 -11.74
N SER A 447 -18.09 23.40 -12.30
CA SER A 447 -19.41 23.97 -11.92
C SER A 447 -20.57 23.61 -12.88
N CYS A 448 -21.81 23.84 -12.40
CA CYS A 448 -23.11 24.00 -13.09
C CYS A 448 -23.44 23.20 -14.38
N ASP A 449 -24.10 22.06 -14.19
CA ASP A 449 -25.52 21.83 -14.56
C ASP A 449 -26.23 22.94 -15.38
N LEU A 450 -26.72 22.59 -16.59
CA LEU A 450 -28.11 22.84 -17.00
C LEU A 450 -28.55 22.04 -18.27
N THR A 451 -29.86 21.87 -18.36
CA THR A 451 -30.74 21.18 -19.35
C THR A 451 -30.42 21.34 -20.86
N LYS A 452 -30.82 20.33 -21.65
CA LYS A 452 -31.13 20.43 -23.10
C LYS A 452 -32.21 21.52 -23.35
N ASP A 453 -32.28 22.20 -24.48
CA ASP A 453 -32.67 21.66 -25.80
C ASP A 453 -32.32 22.59 -26.99
N SER A 454 -32.87 22.31 -28.17
CA SER A 454 -32.62 22.94 -29.48
C SER A 454 -32.62 24.47 -29.55
N GLU A 455 -31.69 25.04 -30.34
CA GLU A 455 -31.98 25.57 -31.69
C GLU A 455 -30.70 26.02 -32.44
N THR A 456 -30.74 25.99 -33.77
CA THR A 456 -29.78 26.68 -34.67
C THR A 456 -30.55 27.71 -35.49
N PRO A 457 -29.99 28.91 -35.72
CA PRO A 457 -29.25 29.08 -36.97
C PRO A 457 -28.05 30.06 -36.94
N ASP A 458 -27.08 29.74 -37.81
CA ASP A 458 -26.32 30.63 -38.71
C ASP A 458 -25.78 32.00 -38.25
N SER A 459 -24.45 32.22 -38.36
CA SER A 459 -23.89 33.18 -39.34
C SER A 459 -22.37 33.44 -39.21
N SER A 460 -21.79 33.90 -40.33
CA SER A 460 -20.58 34.74 -40.42
C SER A 460 -19.26 34.23 -39.82
N TRP A 461 -18.53 33.42 -40.59
CA TRP A 461 -17.07 33.37 -40.50
C TRP A 461 -16.48 34.77 -40.81
N LYS A 462 -15.59 35.27 -39.95
CA LYS A 462 -14.67 36.39 -40.30
C LYS A 462 -13.27 36.14 -39.72
N PRO A 463 -12.28 35.78 -40.57
CA PRO A 463 -10.87 35.86 -40.18
C PRO A 463 -10.35 37.30 -40.33
N ASN A 464 -9.34 37.66 -39.56
CA ASN A 464 -8.22 38.50 -40.02
C ASN A 464 -6.99 38.32 -39.09
N PRO A 465 -5.77 38.68 -39.53
CA PRO A 465 -4.53 38.14 -38.98
C PRO A 465 -3.65 39.18 -38.25
N ASP A 466 -2.39 38.79 -38.01
CA ASP A 466 -1.27 39.52 -37.42
C ASP A 466 -1.45 39.82 -35.91
N GLU A 467 -0.48 39.51 -35.03
CA GLU A 467 0.97 39.69 -35.18
C GLU A 467 1.84 38.41 -35.04
N LYS A 468 3.08 38.53 -35.54
CA LYS A 468 4.25 37.65 -35.28
C LYS A 468 5.23 38.40 -34.34
N PRO A 469 6.22 37.76 -33.66
CA PRO A 469 6.87 36.50 -34.07
C PRO A 469 7.12 35.44 -32.97
N GLU A 470 7.37 34.22 -33.46
CA GLU A 470 8.37 33.26 -32.97
C GLU A 470 8.87 33.42 -31.51
N THR A 471 8.02 33.06 -30.56
CA THR A 471 8.51 32.34 -29.38
C THR A 471 9.07 31.00 -29.86
N GLU A 472 10.37 30.75 -29.70
CA GLU A 472 10.95 29.43 -29.94
C GLU A 472 10.14 28.39 -29.17
N ASP A 473 9.55 27.42 -29.88
CA ASP A 473 8.62 26.43 -29.32
C ASP A 473 9.38 25.43 -28.43
N THR A 474 9.75 25.93 -27.26
CA THR A 474 10.61 25.29 -26.28
C THR A 474 9.77 24.33 -25.46
N VAL A 475 9.20 23.35 -26.18
CA VAL A 475 8.52 22.18 -25.62
C VAL A 475 9.41 21.64 -24.51
N PRO A 476 8.96 21.67 -23.23
CA PRO A 476 9.83 21.38 -22.11
C PRO A 476 10.49 20.02 -22.30
N GLY A 477 11.82 19.94 -22.12
CA GLY A 477 12.59 18.73 -22.41
C GLY A 477 12.02 17.48 -21.74
N LEU A 478 11.37 17.64 -20.57
CA LEU A 478 10.63 16.60 -19.84
C LEU A 478 9.50 15.93 -20.65
N LEU A 479 8.84 16.65 -21.56
CA LEU A 479 7.81 16.10 -22.44
C LEU A 479 8.42 15.26 -23.56
N TYR A 480 9.53 15.70 -24.17
CA TYR A 480 10.31 14.85 -25.08
C TYR A 480 10.84 13.61 -24.36
N ASP A 481 11.36 13.78 -23.13
CA ASP A 481 11.83 12.73 -22.25
C ASP A 481 10.74 11.71 -21.89
N LEU A 482 9.49 12.16 -21.73
CA LEU A 482 8.34 11.31 -21.45
C LEU A 482 7.87 10.59 -22.71
N LEU A 483 7.66 11.33 -23.79
CA LEU A 483 7.24 10.80 -25.09
C LEU A 483 8.26 9.80 -25.65
N GLN A 484 9.56 10.03 -25.47
CA GLN A 484 10.61 9.09 -25.85
C GLN A 484 10.56 7.81 -25.02
N LYS A 485 10.29 7.89 -23.71
CA LYS A 485 10.09 6.72 -22.85
C LYS A 485 8.83 5.94 -23.24
N GLU A 486 7.74 6.62 -23.57
CA GLU A 486 6.50 5.98 -24.06
C GLU A 486 6.70 5.34 -25.44
N VAL A 487 7.34 6.00 -26.39
CA VAL A 487 7.68 5.42 -27.71
C VAL A 487 8.61 4.21 -27.58
N ILE A 488 9.58 4.22 -26.65
CA ILE A 488 10.44 3.06 -26.37
C ILE A 488 9.63 1.93 -25.71
N ALA A 489 8.75 2.23 -24.76
CA ALA A 489 7.88 1.24 -24.11
C ALA A 489 6.88 0.60 -25.09
N LEU A 490 6.27 1.41 -25.96
CA LEU A 490 5.35 0.95 -27.02
C LEU A 490 6.07 0.09 -28.06
N ARG A 491 7.27 0.48 -28.50
CA ARG A 491 8.12 -0.36 -29.38
C ARG A 491 8.48 -1.69 -28.72
N LYS A 492 8.87 -1.68 -27.44
CA LYS A 492 9.16 -2.92 -26.70
C LYS A 492 7.92 -3.81 -26.58
N SER A 493 6.76 -3.23 -26.26
CA SER A 493 5.49 -3.96 -26.18
C SER A 493 4.99 -4.48 -27.54
N SER A 494 5.31 -3.81 -28.66
CA SER A 494 5.09 -4.35 -30.00
C SER A 494 5.96 -5.59 -30.19
N ASN A 495 7.28 -5.46 -30.08
CA ASN A 495 8.21 -6.57 -30.29
C ASN A 495 7.89 -7.80 -29.42
N GLU A 496 7.43 -7.60 -28.19
CA GLU A 496 6.96 -8.67 -27.29
C GLU A 496 5.67 -9.36 -27.78
N LYS A 497 4.73 -8.60 -28.36
CA LYS A 497 3.52 -9.15 -29.01
C LYS A 497 3.86 -9.85 -30.33
N ASP A 498 4.75 -9.27 -31.13
CA ASP A 498 5.18 -9.78 -32.42
C ASP A 498 5.92 -11.13 -32.26
N GLN A 499 6.77 -11.25 -31.23
CA GLN A 499 7.35 -12.54 -30.82
C GLN A 499 6.27 -13.51 -30.30
N SER A 500 5.37 -13.07 -29.42
CA SER A 500 4.30 -13.92 -28.88
C SER A 500 3.27 -14.38 -29.93
N LEU A 501 3.14 -13.67 -31.06
CA LEU A 501 2.39 -14.12 -32.23
C LEU A 501 3.16 -15.22 -32.96
N LYS A 502 4.45 -15.01 -33.24
CA LYS A 502 5.30 -16.03 -33.87
C LYS A 502 5.36 -17.34 -33.07
N ASP A 503 5.49 -17.26 -31.74
CA ASP A 503 5.49 -18.44 -30.86
C ASP A 503 4.17 -19.24 -30.96
N LYS A 504 3.05 -18.57 -31.28
CA LYS A 504 1.74 -19.21 -31.52
C LYS A 504 1.63 -19.77 -32.93
N ASP A 505 2.17 -19.10 -33.95
CA ASP A 505 2.20 -19.60 -35.32
C ASP A 505 3.04 -20.88 -35.41
N ASP A 506 4.22 -20.91 -34.77
CA ASP A 506 5.06 -22.11 -34.63
C ASP A 506 4.30 -23.24 -33.89
N ALA A 507 3.52 -22.91 -32.85
CA ALA A 507 2.68 -23.88 -32.15
C ALA A 507 1.50 -24.40 -32.99
N ILE A 508 0.88 -23.54 -33.82
CA ILE A 508 -0.18 -23.91 -34.77
C ILE A 508 0.38 -24.84 -35.84
N GLU A 509 1.57 -24.57 -36.39
CA GLU A 509 2.22 -25.44 -37.37
C GLU A 509 2.53 -26.83 -36.76
N MET A 510 2.99 -26.86 -35.50
CA MET A 510 3.24 -28.10 -34.77
C MET A 510 1.96 -28.87 -34.40
N LEU A 511 0.84 -28.17 -34.18
CA LEU A 511 -0.47 -28.81 -34.02
C LEU A 511 -0.99 -29.37 -35.34
N ALA A 512 -0.86 -28.63 -36.46
CA ALA A 512 -1.21 -29.11 -37.79
C ALA A 512 -0.44 -30.40 -38.15
N LYS A 513 0.88 -30.42 -37.92
CA LYS A 513 1.73 -31.63 -38.10
C LYS A 513 1.26 -32.82 -37.24
N LYS A 514 0.77 -32.57 -36.02
CA LYS A 514 0.19 -33.62 -35.15
C LYS A 514 -1.15 -34.12 -35.67
N VAL A 515 -2.04 -33.24 -36.12
CA VAL A 515 -3.33 -33.60 -36.75
C VAL A 515 -3.08 -34.46 -37.98
N ASP A 516 -2.23 -34.02 -38.90
CA ASP A 516 -1.80 -34.77 -40.09
C ASP A 516 -1.32 -36.20 -39.76
N THR A 517 -0.54 -36.33 -38.69
CA THR A 517 0.00 -37.61 -38.23
C THR A 517 -1.09 -38.50 -37.64
N LEU A 518 -2.00 -37.93 -36.85
CA LEU A 518 -3.12 -38.64 -36.25
C LEU A 518 -4.14 -39.07 -37.31
N THR A 519 -4.46 -38.22 -38.30
CA THR A 519 -5.31 -38.57 -39.44
C THR A 519 -4.71 -39.73 -40.25
N LYS A 520 -3.39 -39.74 -40.49
CA LYS A 520 -2.69 -40.87 -41.15
C LYS A 520 -2.77 -42.15 -40.30
N ALA A 521 -2.64 -42.05 -38.98
CA ALA A 521 -2.79 -43.20 -38.08
C ALA A 521 -4.23 -43.77 -38.09
N MET A 522 -5.25 -42.91 -37.98
CA MET A 522 -6.66 -43.29 -38.08
C MET A 522 -6.98 -43.94 -39.44
N GLU A 523 -6.40 -43.44 -40.54
CA GLU A 523 -6.64 -44.03 -41.87
C GLU A 523 -6.02 -45.43 -41.98
N VAL A 524 -4.86 -45.66 -41.37
CA VAL A 524 -4.22 -46.98 -41.27
C VAL A 524 -5.02 -47.93 -40.38
N GLU A 525 -5.54 -47.46 -39.26
CA GLU A 525 -6.41 -48.23 -38.36
C GLU A 525 -7.74 -48.60 -39.03
N ALA A 526 -8.41 -47.65 -39.70
CA ALA A 526 -9.62 -47.94 -40.48
C ALA A 526 -9.35 -48.95 -41.62
N LYS A 527 -8.17 -48.89 -42.26
CA LYS A 527 -7.72 -49.88 -43.24
C LYS A 527 -7.41 -51.24 -42.59
N LYS A 528 -6.97 -51.29 -41.34
CA LYS A 528 -6.76 -52.52 -40.56
C LYS A 528 -8.12 -53.15 -40.19
N MET A 529 -9.02 -52.41 -39.55
CA MET A 529 -10.37 -52.88 -39.19
C MET A 529 -11.12 -53.46 -40.39
N ARG A 530 -11.08 -52.80 -41.56
CA ARG A 530 -11.72 -53.30 -42.79
C ARG A 530 -11.18 -54.66 -43.25
N ARG A 531 -9.88 -54.95 -43.00
CA ARG A 531 -9.28 -56.25 -43.30
C ARG A 531 -9.67 -57.31 -42.27
N GLU A 532 -9.74 -56.94 -41.00
CA GLU A 532 -10.15 -57.84 -39.91
C GLU A 532 -11.62 -58.24 -40.03
N VAL A 533 -12.51 -57.30 -40.39
CA VAL A 533 -13.91 -57.59 -40.73
C VAL A 533 -13.99 -58.53 -41.94
N ALA A 534 -13.28 -58.25 -43.04
CA ALA A 534 -13.28 -59.11 -44.23
C ALA A 534 -12.68 -60.51 -43.97
N ALA A 535 -11.74 -60.64 -43.02
CA ALA A 535 -11.22 -61.92 -42.57
C ALA A 535 -12.27 -62.69 -41.75
N MET A 536 -12.92 -62.05 -40.78
CA MET A 536 -13.99 -62.65 -39.98
C MET A 536 -15.20 -63.03 -40.84
N GLU A 537 -15.59 -62.23 -41.84
CA GLU A 537 -16.62 -62.59 -42.81
C GLU A 537 -16.25 -63.85 -43.60
N LYS A 538 -14.97 -64.00 -43.99
CA LYS A 538 -14.46 -65.18 -44.68
C LYS A 538 -14.44 -66.43 -43.78
N GLU A 539 -14.12 -66.29 -42.50
CA GLU A 539 -14.20 -67.38 -41.51
C GLU A 539 -15.65 -67.79 -41.23
N VAL A 540 -16.56 -66.82 -41.08
CA VAL A 540 -18.01 -67.07 -40.94
C VAL A 540 -18.58 -67.73 -42.19
N ALA A 541 -18.10 -67.38 -43.39
CA ALA A 541 -18.46 -68.06 -44.63
C ALA A 541 -17.91 -69.50 -44.67
N ALA A 542 -16.67 -69.72 -44.26
CA ALA A 542 -16.06 -71.06 -44.17
C ALA A 542 -16.83 -71.97 -43.19
N MET A 543 -17.14 -71.48 -41.99
CA MET A 543 -17.96 -72.21 -41.01
C MET A 543 -19.36 -72.56 -41.53
N ARG A 544 -19.96 -71.73 -42.39
CA ARG A 544 -21.26 -72.06 -43.02
C ARG A 544 -21.12 -73.21 -44.01
N VAL A 545 -20.09 -73.20 -44.86
CA VAL A 545 -19.81 -74.28 -45.81
C VAL A 545 -19.45 -75.58 -45.10
N ASP A 546 -18.64 -75.53 -44.05
CA ASP A 546 -18.24 -76.69 -43.26
C ASP A 546 -19.45 -77.33 -42.53
N LYS A 547 -20.31 -76.49 -41.95
CA LYS A 547 -21.60 -76.91 -41.36
C LYS A 547 -22.57 -77.50 -42.40
N GLU A 548 -22.56 -77.02 -43.64
CA GLU A 548 -23.31 -77.64 -44.73
C GLU A 548 -22.73 -79.01 -45.13
N GLN A 549 -21.40 -79.17 -45.17
CA GLN A 549 -20.75 -80.46 -45.42
C GLN A 549 -21.07 -81.48 -44.31
N ASP A 550 -20.97 -81.10 -43.04
CA ASP A 550 -21.36 -81.95 -41.91
C ASP A 550 -22.86 -82.34 -41.97
N SER A 551 -23.74 -81.41 -42.37
CA SER A 551 -25.16 -81.69 -42.62
C SER A 551 -25.44 -82.60 -43.82
N ARG A 552 -24.44 -82.79 -44.70
CA ARG A 552 -24.50 -83.66 -45.89
C ARG A 552 -23.93 -85.04 -45.56
N VAL A 553 -22.83 -85.12 -44.82
CA VAL A 553 -22.27 -86.38 -44.27
C VAL A 553 -23.33 -87.08 -43.40
N LYS A 554 -23.96 -86.35 -42.47
CA LYS A 554 -25.06 -86.87 -41.63
C LYS A 554 -26.30 -87.32 -42.43
N ARG A 555 -26.42 -86.94 -43.71
CA ARG A 555 -27.54 -87.34 -44.60
C ARG A 555 -27.25 -88.59 -45.45
N MET A 556 -26.02 -89.11 -45.42
CA MET A 556 -25.61 -90.28 -46.20
C MET A 556 -25.59 -91.59 -45.39
N GLY A 557 -26.03 -91.58 -44.12
CA GLY A 557 -26.07 -92.77 -43.26
C GLY A 557 -27.24 -93.73 -43.51
N ASN A 558 -28.42 -93.22 -43.91
CA ASN A 558 -29.66 -94.02 -43.99
C ASN A 558 -30.34 -93.97 -45.37
N SER A 559 -30.11 -95.00 -46.20
CA SER A 559 -31.16 -95.78 -46.88
C SER A 559 -30.58 -96.78 -47.90
N LYS A 560 -31.22 -97.94 -48.03
CA LYS A 560 -31.08 -98.88 -49.17
C LYS A 560 -32.43 -98.95 -49.88
N GLY A 561 -32.45 -98.95 -51.21
CA GLY A 561 -33.69 -99.08 -52.02
C GLY A 561 -33.67 -98.20 -53.28
N PRO A 562 -33.81 -98.75 -54.51
CA PRO A 562 -33.64 -97.98 -55.76
C PRO A 562 -34.92 -97.89 -56.63
N VAL A 563 -34.78 -97.29 -57.84
CA VAL A 563 -35.74 -97.29 -58.99
C VAL A 563 -36.93 -96.31 -58.84
N ASN A 564 -37.29 -95.40 -59.77
CA ASN A 564 -36.70 -95.01 -61.08
C ASN A 564 -37.04 -93.54 -61.49
N THR A 565 -36.36 -93.06 -62.55
CA THR A 565 -36.72 -92.12 -63.65
C THR A 565 -38.17 -91.55 -63.67
N SER A 566 -38.47 -90.28 -64.01
CA SER A 566 -37.96 -89.49 -65.16
C SER A 566 -38.18 -87.95 -65.10
N GLN A 567 -37.49 -87.20 -65.97
CA GLN A 567 -37.67 -85.78 -66.37
C GLN A 567 -38.74 -85.63 -67.50
N PRO A 568 -39.11 -84.44 -68.08
CA PRO A 568 -38.54 -83.07 -67.99
C PRO A 568 -39.53 -81.86 -67.87
N LEU A 569 -38.96 -80.65 -67.62
CA LEU A 569 -39.14 -79.27 -68.22
C LEU A 569 -40.50 -78.81 -68.86
N PRO A 570 -40.79 -77.49 -69.14
CA PRO A 570 -39.88 -76.32 -69.22
C PRO A 570 -40.36 -74.90 -68.73
N ALA A 571 -39.36 -74.02 -68.54
CA ALA A 571 -39.27 -72.57 -68.87
C ALA A 571 -40.46 -71.56 -68.76
N ARG A 572 -40.25 -70.53 -67.92
CA ARG A 572 -40.19 -69.06 -68.24
C ARG A 572 -40.18 -68.25 -66.92
N ASN A 573 -39.65 -67.04 -66.76
CA ASN A 573 -38.56 -66.24 -67.33
C ASN A 573 -38.66 -64.86 -66.63
N VAL A 574 -37.53 -64.20 -66.32
CA VAL A 574 -37.40 -62.76 -66.03
C VAL A 574 -38.12 -62.17 -64.79
N ALA A 575 -37.33 -61.77 -63.78
CA ALA A 575 -37.48 -60.49 -63.06
C ALA A 575 -36.18 -60.10 -62.28
N ARG A 576 -36.12 -58.82 -61.88
CA ARG A 576 -35.08 -58.15 -61.05
C ARG A 576 -34.83 -58.86 -59.69
N GLY A 577 -33.70 -58.71 -59.00
CA GLY A 577 -32.45 -57.97 -59.26
C GLY A 577 -31.90 -57.23 -58.01
N GLY A 578 -30.59 -56.89 -57.98
CA GLY A 578 -29.97 -55.97 -57.00
C GLY A 578 -29.07 -56.61 -55.91
N LEU A 579 -28.35 -55.75 -55.17
CA LEU A 579 -27.28 -55.99 -54.14
C LEU A 579 -25.88 -56.29 -54.73
N THR A 580 -24.75 -55.75 -54.22
CA THR A 580 -24.43 -54.76 -53.14
C THR A 580 -23.59 -53.59 -53.71
N ARG A 581 -23.70 -52.31 -53.30
CA ARG A 581 -23.42 -51.59 -52.02
C ARG A 581 -21.95 -51.54 -51.57
N SER A 582 -21.31 -50.37 -51.71
CA SER A 582 -20.22 -49.82 -50.86
C SER A 582 -19.90 -48.38 -51.32
N THR A 583 -19.75 -47.33 -50.49
CA THR A 583 -20.20 -47.08 -49.10
C THR A 583 -20.42 -45.57 -48.91
N GLN A 584 -21.59 -45.20 -48.42
CA GLN A 584 -21.74 -44.53 -47.12
C GLN A 584 -22.81 -45.31 -46.34
#